data_AF-A0A934HWW4-F1
#
_entry.id   AF-A0A934HWW4-F1
#
_cell.length_a   1.000
_cell.length_b   1.000
_cell.length_c   1.000
_cell.angle_alpha   90.00
_cell.angle_beta   90.00
_cell.angle_gamma   90.00
#
_symmetry.space_group_name_H-M   'P 1'
#
loop_
_entity.id
_entity.type
_entity.pdbx_description
1 polymer ?
#
loop_
_entity_poly.entity_id
_entity_poly.type
_entity_poly.pdbx_seq_one_letter_code
_entity_poly.pdbx_strand_id
1 'polypeptide(L)'
;MSKFAIDSGHGCYPDIGAEGYLNEQNCALYIANRVINKLQTLGHQAWNVRPSSAWSVSNSLQQRCYNAANSDYLVSIHLNAGGGKGTEVFAMSEAGNALASNVVKALVALGFANRGVKDGSSLYVIRHSKPATILIEVCFVDTQSDADLYNKLGAESIANAIVQGLTGQTANVSNLKSAEQVHYVVCYNNDVDKRSALYLSEYLGCEAIDNSKTPFNYEGYYPIKIGEGNFMSYAKLNLKGEDRYKTMLKVAQYIEGRR
;
A
#
# COMPACT_ATOMS: atom_id res chain seq x y z
N MET A 1 5.18 -23.61 1.70
CA MET A 1 4.09 -22.61 1.66
C MET A 1 4.15 -21.83 2.96
N SER A 2 4.21 -20.51 2.89
CA SER A 2 4.43 -19.65 4.07
C SER A 2 3.23 -18.75 4.33
N LYS A 3 3.11 -18.28 5.56
CA LYS A 3 2.09 -17.33 6.03
C LYS A 3 2.73 -15.96 6.25
N PHE A 4 2.26 -14.96 5.52
CA PHE A 4 2.72 -13.58 5.64
C PHE A 4 1.63 -12.70 6.24
N ALA A 5 1.89 -12.16 7.43
CA ALA A 5 1.17 -11.00 7.91
C ALA A 5 1.75 -9.76 7.23
N ILE A 6 0.93 -9.05 6.46
CA ILE A 6 1.34 -7.80 5.81
C ILE A 6 0.75 -6.65 6.59
N ASP A 7 1.61 -5.82 7.15
CA ASP A 7 1.22 -4.65 7.89
C ASP A 7 1.32 -3.42 7.00
N SER A 8 0.17 -2.89 6.58
CA SER A 8 0.13 -1.57 5.95
C SER A 8 0.23 -0.51 7.06
N GLY A 9 1.40 0.11 7.20
CA GLY A 9 1.71 1.04 8.28
C GLY A 9 0.65 2.13 8.44
N HIS A 10 0.40 2.58 9.67
CA HIS A 10 -0.60 3.62 9.98
C HIS A 10 -2.03 3.27 9.53
N GLY A 11 -2.88 4.26 9.28
CA GLY A 11 -4.23 4.07 8.73
C GLY A 11 -5.36 3.96 9.75
N CYS A 12 -5.11 4.22 11.04
CA CYS A 12 -6.15 4.28 12.05
C CYS A 12 -5.85 5.37 13.08
N TYR A 13 -6.73 6.36 13.28
CA TYR A 13 -6.50 7.44 14.25
C TYR A 13 -6.21 6.87 15.66
N PRO A 14 -5.22 7.40 16.42
CA PRO A 14 -4.34 8.54 16.09
C PRO A 14 -3.07 8.19 15.28
N ASP A 15 -2.93 6.95 14.83
CA ASP A 15 -1.80 6.44 14.05
C ASP A 15 -2.01 6.65 12.52
N ILE A 16 -1.72 7.86 12.04
CA ILE A 16 -2.08 8.33 10.67
C ILE A 16 -0.89 8.53 9.69
N GLY A 17 0.34 8.33 10.16
CA GLY A 17 1.55 8.40 9.33
C GLY A 17 1.94 9.82 8.90
N ALA A 18 2.99 9.89 8.09
CA ALA A 18 3.52 11.13 7.54
C ALA A 18 2.81 11.57 6.24
N GLU A 19 2.80 12.88 6.00
CA GLU A 19 2.26 13.50 4.79
C GLU A 19 3.25 14.53 4.24
N GLY A 20 3.52 14.44 2.94
CA GLY A 20 4.37 15.35 2.16
C GLY A 20 3.91 15.38 0.71
N TYR A 21 4.82 15.10 -0.23
CA TYR A 21 4.47 14.85 -1.63
C TYR A 21 3.68 13.55 -1.81
N LEU A 22 3.84 12.62 -0.87
CA LEU A 22 3.07 11.38 -0.75
C LEU A 22 2.34 11.34 0.59
N ASN A 23 1.31 10.50 0.69
CA ASN A 23 0.63 10.21 1.94
C ASN A 23 0.96 8.78 2.37
N GLU A 24 1.69 8.64 3.48
CA GLU A 24 2.28 7.36 3.91
C GLU A 24 1.23 6.25 4.03
N GLN A 25 0.15 6.49 4.78
CA GLN A 25 -0.86 5.47 5.05
C GLN A 25 -1.54 4.95 3.76
N ASN A 26 -1.72 5.80 2.76
CA ASN A 26 -2.31 5.42 1.47
C ASN A 26 -1.30 4.63 0.63
N CYS A 27 -0.07 5.14 0.51
CA CYS A 27 0.98 4.48 -0.27
C CYS A 27 1.33 3.09 0.29
N ALA A 28 1.49 2.98 1.62
CA ALA A 28 1.76 1.73 2.32
C ALA A 28 0.67 0.68 2.05
N LEU A 29 -0.59 1.10 2.09
CA LEU A 29 -1.74 0.26 1.81
C LEU A 29 -1.82 -0.20 0.35
N TYR A 30 -1.59 0.71 -0.60
CA TYR A 30 -1.60 0.36 -2.03
C TYR A 30 -0.54 -0.68 -2.37
N ILE A 31 0.64 -0.57 -1.74
CA ILE A 31 1.71 -1.56 -1.87
C ILE A 31 1.29 -2.87 -1.17
N ALA A 32 0.83 -2.80 0.08
CA ALA A 32 0.45 -3.96 0.88
C ALA A 32 -0.61 -4.84 0.20
N ASN A 33 -1.69 -4.24 -0.33
CA ASN A 33 -2.74 -4.98 -1.02
C ASN A 33 -2.20 -5.75 -2.23
N ARG A 34 -1.26 -5.16 -2.97
CA ARG A 34 -0.60 -5.82 -4.10
C ARG A 34 0.35 -6.92 -3.67
N VAL A 35 1.13 -6.68 -2.62
CA VAL A 35 2.01 -7.70 -2.02
C VAL A 35 1.18 -8.91 -1.57
N ILE A 36 0.05 -8.68 -0.89
CA ILE A 36 -0.89 -9.73 -0.47
C ILE A 36 -1.38 -10.54 -1.68
N ASN A 37 -1.94 -9.88 -2.69
CA ASN A 37 -2.48 -10.54 -3.88
C ASN A 37 -1.41 -11.38 -4.61
N LYS A 38 -0.18 -10.86 -4.71
CA LYS A 38 0.94 -11.54 -5.37
C LYS A 38 1.44 -12.74 -4.57
N LEU A 39 1.58 -12.60 -3.25
CA LEU A 39 1.93 -13.72 -2.38
C LEU A 39 0.87 -14.83 -2.45
N GLN A 40 -0.41 -14.47 -2.44
CA GLN A 40 -1.52 -15.41 -2.64
C GLN A 40 -1.47 -16.10 -4.01
N THR A 41 -1.15 -15.36 -5.07
CA THR A 41 -0.96 -15.90 -6.44
C THR A 41 0.18 -16.92 -6.50
N LEU A 42 1.25 -16.71 -5.74
CA LEU A 42 2.38 -17.63 -5.58
C LEU A 42 2.05 -18.81 -4.64
N GLY A 43 0.81 -18.92 -4.17
CA GLY A 43 0.33 -20.00 -3.31
C GLY A 43 0.61 -19.80 -1.82
N HIS A 44 1.13 -18.65 -1.39
CA HIS A 44 1.31 -18.34 0.03
C HIS A 44 -0.01 -17.87 0.67
N GLN A 45 -0.13 -17.99 1.99
CA GLN A 45 -1.19 -17.28 2.71
C GLN A 45 -0.69 -15.88 3.02
N ALA A 46 -1.47 -14.85 2.70
CA ALA A 46 -1.15 -13.48 3.07
C ALA A 46 -2.42 -12.70 3.41
N TRP A 47 -2.35 -11.83 4.41
CA TRP A 47 -3.47 -10.98 4.84
C TRP A 47 -2.96 -9.67 5.46
N ASN A 48 -3.80 -8.64 5.42
CA ASN A 48 -3.48 -7.36 6.04
C ASN A 48 -3.74 -7.41 7.55
N VAL A 49 -2.82 -6.91 8.37
CA VAL A 49 -2.95 -6.87 9.83
C VAL A 49 -3.18 -5.47 10.40
N ARG A 50 -3.28 -4.44 9.55
CA ARG A 50 -3.65 -3.08 9.94
C ARG A 50 -4.98 -3.10 10.73
N PRO A 51 -5.04 -2.54 11.95
CA PRO A 51 -6.28 -2.43 12.70
C PRO A 51 -7.20 -1.36 12.08
N SER A 52 -8.52 -1.57 12.18
CA SER A 52 -9.52 -0.61 11.69
C SER A 52 -9.73 0.59 12.61
N SER A 53 -9.34 0.48 13.89
CA SER A 53 -9.37 1.57 14.87
C SER A 53 -8.37 1.35 16.01
N ALA A 54 -7.96 2.44 16.65
CA ALA A 54 -7.13 2.42 17.85
C ALA A 54 -7.47 3.60 18.75
N TRP A 55 -7.15 3.51 20.04
CA TRP A 55 -7.28 4.66 20.98
C TRP A 55 -5.93 5.32 21.30
N SER A 56 -4.83 4.73 20.85
CA SER A 56 -3.48 5.29 20.96
C SER A 56 -2.57 4.64 19.92
N VAL A 57 -1.43 5.27 19.63
CA VAL A 57 -0.38 4.67 18.77
C VAL A 57 0.09 3.34 19.36
N SER A 58 0.34 3.26 20.66
CA SER A 58 0.76 2.01 21.32
C SER A 58 -0.28 0.90 21.18
N ASN A 59 -1.57 1.23 21.22
CA ASN A 59 -2.63 0.27 20.99
C ASN A 59 -2.68 -0.20 19.52
N SER A 60 -2.50 0.70 18.55
CA SER A 60 -2.37 0.32 17.13
C SER A 60 -1.22 -0.68 16.92
N LEU A 61 -0.03 -0.37 17.45
CA LEU A 61 1.15 -1.21 17.31
C LEU A 61 0.97 -2.60 17.98
N GLN A 62 0.34 -2.64 19.16
CA GLN A 62 0.02 -3.90 19.84
C GLN A 62 -0.93 -4.78 19.01
N GLN A 63 -1.97 -4.18 18.41
CA GLN A 63 -2.92 -4.91 17.57
C GLN A 63 -2.24 -5.52 16.34
N ARG A 64 -1.33 -4.79 15.68
CA ARG A 64 -0.56 -5.30 14.53
C ARG A 64 0.24 -6.57 14.91
N CYS A 65 0.95 -6.53 16.05
CA CYS A 65 1.68 -7.71 16.57
C CYS A 65 0.73 -8.88 16.89
N TYR A 66 -0.41 -8.60 17.51
CA TYR A 66 -1.41 -9.62 17.86
C TYR A 66 -2.01 -10.29 16.62
N ASN A 67 -2.41 -9.49 15.63
CA ASN A 67 -2.98 -9.96 14.37
C ASN A 67 -1.98 -10.77 13.53
N ALA A 68 -0.68 -10.57 13.74
CA ALA A 68 0.40 -11.29 13.07
C ALA A 68 0.80 -12.60 13.77
N ALA A 69 0.28 -12.91 14.96
CA ALA A 69 0.80 -13.97 15.84
C ALA A 69 0.81 -15.38 15.25
N ASN A 70 -0.01 -15.66 14.23
CA ASN A 70 -0.13 -16.97 13.57
C ASN A 70 0.56 -17.02 12.18
N SER A 71 1.37 -16.03 11.85
CA SER A 71 2.16 -15.97 10.60
C SER A 71 3.58 -16.48 10.81
N ASP A 72 4.28 -16.79 9.71
CA ASP A 72 5.73 -17.09 9.72
C ASP A 72 6.54 -15.78 9.70
N TYR A 73 6.04 -14.80 8.95
CA TYR A 73 6.67 -13.50 8.74
C TYR A 73 5.68 -12.36 8.93
N LEU A 74 6.13 -11.29 9.58
CA LEU A 74 5.46 -9.99 9.56
C LEU A 74 6.27 -9.02 8.69
N VAL A 75 5.63 -8.47 7.66
CA VAL A 75 6.21 -7.48 6.76
C VAL A 75 5.45 -6.18 6.93
N SER A 76 6.04 -5.24 7.66
CA SER A 76 5.50 -3.91 7.86
C SER A 76 6.00 -2.97 6.78
N ILE A 77 5.08 -2.30 6.08
CA ILE A 77 5.37 -1.45 4.91
C ILE A 77 5.05 -0.01 5.29
N HIS A 78 6.05 0.84 5.17
CA HIS A 78 6.07 2.25 5.57
C HIS A 78 6.74 3.11 4.49
N LEU A 79 6.56 4.43 4.62
CA LEU A 79 7.30 5.43 3.87
C LEU A 79 7.85 6.46 4.86
N ASN A 80 9.11 6.80 4.69
CA ASN A 80 9.87 7.56 5.68
C ASN A 80 9.61 9.07 5.57
N ALA A 81 10.10 9.83 6.54
CA ALA A 81 10.08 11.29 6.54
C ALA A 81 11.29 11.85 7.30
N GLY A 82 11.50 13.16 7.24
CA GLY A 82 12.59 13.86 7.94
C GLY A 82 13.76 14.26 7.04
N GLY A 83 13.52 14.46 5.74
CA GLY A 83 14.51 15.03 4.81
C GLY A 83 15.60 14.08 4.33
N GLY A 84 15.32 12.77 4.28
CA GLY A 84 16.20 11.75 3.69
C GLY A 84 15.79 11.33 2.28
N LYS A 85 16.51 10.39 1.67
CA LYS A 85 16.21 9.84 0.35
C LYS A 85 16.51 8.36 0.26
N GLY A 86 15.62 7.60 -0.38
CA GLY A 86 15.81 6.19 -0.71
C GLY A 86 15.21 5.22 0.30
N THR A 87 15.54 3.94 0.13
CA THR A 87 14.95 2.83 0.87
C THR A 87 15.86 2.31 1.98
N GLU A 88 15.28 2.01 3.14
CA GLU A 88 15.88 1.22 4.21
C GLU A 88 14.92 0.14 4.70
N VAL A 89 15.45 -0.94 5.25
CA VAL A 89 14.64 -1.98 5.87
C VAL A 89 15.21 -2.30 7.25
N PHE A 90 14.36 -2.27 8.26
CA PHE A 90 14.71 -2.58 9.63
C PHE A 90 14.44 -4.04 9.93
N ALA A 91 15.35 -4.69 10.65
CA ALA A 91 15.21 -6.04 11.14
C ALA A 91 16.02 -6.23 12.43
N MET A 92 15.73 -7.29 13.20
CA MET A 92 16.54 -7.64 14.38
C MET A 92 17.03 -9.08 14.38
N SER A 93 16.27 -10.03 13.82
CA SER A 93 16.64 -11.45 13.79
C SER A 93 17.49 -11.79 12.57
N GLU A 94 18.22 -12.91 12.61
CA GLU A 94 18.99 -13.40 11.45
C GLU A 94 18.08 -13.62 10.22
N ALA A 95 16.95 -14.30 10.43
CA ALA A 95 15.94 -14.50 9.38
C ALA A 95 15.38 -13.17 8.84
N GLY A 96 15.11 -12.21 9.73
CA GLY A 96 14.66 -10.87 9.33
C GLY A 96 15.73 -10.11 8.54
N ASN A 97 17.00 -10.18 8.95
CA ASN A 97 18.11 -9.53 8.25
C ASN A 97 18.32 -10.11 6.83
N ALA A 98 18.19 -11.43 6.66
CA ALA A 98 18.26 -12.06 5.35
C ALA A 98 17.15 -11.56 4.42
N LEU A 99 15.90 -11.51 4.91
CA LEU A 99 14.76 -10.96 4.15
C LEU A 99 14.96 -9.47 3.84
N ALA A 100 15.34 -8.69 4.84
CA ALA A 100 15.58 -7.25 4.69
C ALA A 100 16.64 -6.95 3.63
N SER A 101 17.74 -7.71 3.62
CA SER A 101 18.80 -7.56 2.61
C SER A 101 18.29 -7.79 1.19
N ASN A 102 17.44 -8.80 0.99
CA ASN A 102 16.88 -9.11 -0.31
C ASN A 102 15.87 -8.04 -0.77
N VAL A 103 15.01 -7.56 0.14
CA VAL A 103 14.04 -6.50 -0.15
C VAL A 103 14.73 -5.18 -0.49
N VAL A 104 15.74 -4.76 0.29
CA VAL A 104 16.53 -3.55 -0.02
C VAL A 104 17.14 -3.67 -1.41
N LYS A 105 17.79 -4.79 -1.73
CA LYS A 105 18.39 -5.00 -3.07
C LYS A 105 17.37 -4.88 -4.18
N ALA A 106 16.17 -5.45 -4.01
CA ALA A 106 15.12 -5.39 -5.01
C ALA A 106 14.57 -3.97 -5.20
N LEU A 107 14.37 -3.21 -4.12
CA LEU A 107 13.93 -1.82 -4.19
C LEU A 107 15.00 -0.89 -4.80
N VAL A 108 16.27 -1.11 -4.47
CA VAL A 108 17.40 -0.38 -5.08
C VAL A 108 17.48 -0.64 -6.59
N ALA A 109 17.17 -1.86 -7.04
CA ALA A 109 17.13 -2.18 -8.47
C ALA A 109 16.04 -1.41 -9.24
N LEU A 110 15.00 -0.88 -8.56
CA LEU A 110 14.02 0.02 -9.16
C LEU A 110 14.50 1.48 -9.24
N GLY A 111 15.64 1.81 -8.63
CA GLY A 111 16.24 3.15 -8.68
C GLY A 111 16.18 3.93 -7.36
N PHE A 112 15.61 3.38 -6.28
CA PHE A 112 15.67 4.03 -4.97
C PHE A 112 17.12 4.07 -4.45
N ALA A 113 17.49 5.18 -3.78
CA ALA A 113 18.81 5.26 -3.15
C ALA A 113 18.95 4.21 -2.04
N ASN A 114 20.12 3.57 -1.95
CA ASN A 114 20.35 2.49 -1.01
C ASN A 114 20.74 3.04 0.38
N ARG A 115 19.92 2.80 1.40
CA ARG A 115 20.26 3.12 2.80
C ARG A 115 20.54 1.87 3.65
N GLY A 116 20.36 0.68 3.05
CA GLY A 116 20.74 -0.60 3.64
C GLY A 116 19.74 -1.15 4.66
N VAL A 117 20.16 -2.22 5.31
CA VAL A 117 19.45 -2.81 6.44
C VAL A 117 19.83 -2.08 7.73
N LYS A 118 18.86 -1.80 8.60
CA LYS A 118 19.05 -1.07 9.87
C LYS A 118 18.64 -1.95 11.06
N ASP A 119 19.23 -1.69 12.23
CA ASP A 119 18.78 -2.33 13.47
C ASP A 119 17.37 -1.85 13.82
N GLY A 120 16.43 -2.78 13.85
CA GLY A 120 15.03 -2.56 14.19
C GLY A 120 14.69 -2.82 15.65
N SER A 121 15.66 -3.12 16.52
CA SER A 121 15.42 -3.54 17.91
C SER A 121 14.65 -2.53 18.77
N SER A 122 14.66 -1.25 18.40
CA SER A 122 13.88 -0.18 19.05
C SER A 122 12.44 -0.06 18.54
N LEU A 123 12.11 -0.63 17.38
CA LEU A 123 10.80 -0.51 16.75
C LEU A 123 9.83 -1.54 17.33
N TYR A 124 8.66 -1.06 17.78
CA TYR A 124 7.71 -1.87 18.54
C TYR A 124 7.30 -3.14 17.80
N VAL A 125 6.90 -3.03 16.53
CA VAL A 125 6.41 -4.17 15.74
C VAL A 125 7.50 -5.21 15.51
N ILE A 126 8.76 -4.80 15.38
CA ILE A 126 9.89 -5.72 15.24
C ILE A 126 10.18 -6.41 16.58
N ARG A 127 10.21 -5.64 17.68
CA ARG A 127 10.58 -6.14 19.00
C ARG A 127 9.53 -7.06 19.64
N HIS A 128 8.25 -6.79 19.40
CA HIS A 128 7.14 -7.44 20.12
C HIS A 128 6.36 -8.48 19.31
N SER A 129 6.71 -8.68 18.04
CA SER A 129 6.09 -9.72 17.21
C SER A 129 6.71 -11.08 17.45
N LYS A 130 5.86 -12.11 17.48
CA LYS A 130 6.28 -13.52 17.47
C LYS A 130 6.93 -13.97 16.15
N PRO A 131 6.41 -13.63 14.95
CA PRO A 131 7.05 -14.01 13.69
C PRO A 131 8.35 -13.24 13.44
N ALA A 132 9.17 -13.76 12.52
CA ALA A 132 10.31 -12.99 12.01
C ALA A 132 9.79 -11.74 11.30
N THR A 133 10.27 -10.57 11.72
CA THR A 133 9.67 -9.28 11.34
C THR A 133 10.67 -8.38 10.63
N ILE A 134 10.22 -7.73 9.55
CA ILE A 134 10.91 -6.62 8.90
C ILE A 134 9.97 -5.41 8.81
N LEU A 135 10.55 -4.19 8.87
CA LEU A 135 9.85 -2.95 8.56
C LEU A 135 10.54 -2.27 7.39
N ILE A 136 9.81 -2.06 6.30
CA ILE A 136 10.29 -1.52 5.04
C ILE A 136 9.95 -0.04 5.00
N GLU A 137 10.94 0.81 4.94
CA GLU A 137 10.81 2.20 4.50
C GLU A 137 11.08 2.26 3.00
N VAL A 138 10.02 2.35 2.20
CA VAL A 138 10.14 2.27 0.73
C VAL A 138 10.91 3.47 0.16
N CYS A 139 10.51 4.67 0.58
CA CYS A 139 11.08 5.95 0.17
C CYS A 139 10.60 7.05 1.12
N PHE A 140 11.08 8.29 0.95
CA PHE A 140 10.69 9.42 1.79
C PHE A 140 9.50 10.18 1.22
N VAL A 141 8.42 10.34 1.99
CA VAL A 141 7.21 11.05 1.57
C VAL A 141 7.43 12.55 1.35
N ASP A 142 8.44 13.12 2.01
CA ASP A 142 8.77 14.55 2.00
C ASP A 142 9.91 14.91 1.03
N THR A 143 10.38 13.94 0.24
CA THR A 143 11.44 14.15 -0.77
C THR A 143 10.89 14.03 -2.18
N GLN A 144 10.89 15.15 -2.92
CA GLN A 144 10.31 15.24 -4.26
C GLN A 144 10.82 14.15 -5.21
N SER A 145 12.14 13.91 -5.26
CA SER A 145 12.68 12.90 -6.17
C SER A 145 12.29 11.46 -5.83
N ASP A 146 11.99 11.18 -4.56
CA ASP A 146 11.47 9.88 -4.13
C ASP A 146 9.99 9.74 -4.50
N ALA A 147 9.20 10.80 -4.31
CA ALA A 147 7.81 10.86 -4.73
C ALA A 147 7.66 10.73 -6.26
N ASP A 148 8.50 11.42 -7.03
CA ASP A 148 8.52 11.32 -8.50
C ASP A 148 8.82 9.88 -8.95
N LEU A 149 9.80 9.23 -8.32
CA LEU A 149 10.15 7.85 -8.62
C LEU A 149 9.02 6.88 -8.21
N TYR A 150 8.44 7.06 -7.03
CA TYR A 150 7.28 6.29 -6.58
C TYR A 150 6.14 6.38 -7.58
N ASN A 151 5.73 7.60 -7.97
CA ASN A 151 4.63 7.83 -8.91
C ASN A 151 4.93 7.27 -10.31
N LYS A 152 6.19 7.37 -10.76
CA LYS A 152 6.61 6.78 -12.05
C LYS A 152 6.54 5.25 -12.04
N LEU A 153 6.95 4.62 -10.94
CA LEU A 153 6.97 3.15 -10.81
C LEU A 153 5.57 2.59 -10.53
N GLY A 154 4.77 3.32 -9.75
CA GLY A 154 3.51 2.87 -9.17
C GLY A 154 3.70 1.81 -8.09
N ALA A 155 2.66 1.62 -7.27
CA ALA A 155 2.64 0.60 -6.22
C ALA A 155 2.81 -0.84 -6.76
N GLU A 156 2.49 -1.08 -8.04
CA GLU A 156 2.62 -2.38 -8.71
C GLU A 156 4.07 -2.84 -8.83
N SER A 157 4.94 -1.98 -9.36
CA SER A 157 6.36 -2.29 -9.53
C SER A 157 7.06 -2.44 -8.19
N ILE A 158 6.70 -1.60 -7.21
CA ILE A 158 7.22 -1.68 -5.85
C ILE A 158 6.81 -2.98 -5.17
N ALA A 159 5.54 -3.37 -5.29
CA ALA A 159 5.06 -4.63 -4.75
C ALA A 159 5.74 -5.85 -5.40
N ASN A 160 6.01 -5.81 -6.71
CA ASN A 160 6.79 -6.86 -7.40
C ASN A 160 8.18 -7.00 -6.78
N ALA A 161 8.90 -5.89 -6.56
CA ALA A 161 10.22 -5.91 -5.96
C ALA A 161 10.20 -6.45 -4.52
N ILE A 162 9.22 -6.04 -3.70
CA ILE A 162 9.06 -6.56 -2.34
C ILE A 162 8.80 -8.07 -2.38
N VAL A 163 7.87 -8.56 -3.19
CA VAL A 163 7.56 -10.00 -3.31
C VAL A 163 8.78 -10.80 -3.80
N GLN A 164 9.52 -10.26 -4.77
CA GLN A 164 10.78 -10.85 -5.23
C GLN A 164 11.81 -10.93 -4.09
N GLY A 165 11.94 -9.88 -3.29
CA GLY A 165 12.82 -9.88 -2.12
C GLY A 165 12.40 -10.89 -1.04
N LEU A 166 11.09 -11.04 -0.82
CA LEU A 166 10.53 -11.96 0.19
C LEU A 166 10.62 -13.43 -0.22
N THR A 167 10.46 -13.75 -1.50
CA THR A 167 10.23 -15.12 -1.97
C THR A 167 11.27 -15.63 -2.97
N GLY A 168 12.07 -14.75 -3.55
CA GLY A 168 12.93 -15.04 -4.70
C GLY A 168 12.15 -15.24 -6.01
N GLN A 169 10.83 -15.09 -6.00
CA GLN A 169 9.95 -15.33 -7.15
C GLN A 169 9.29 -14.03 -7.61
N THR A 170 8.99 -13.97 -8.90
CA THR A 170 8.12 -12.93 -9.46
C THR A 170 6.76 -13.57 -9.73
N ALA A 171 5.69 -12.95 -9.24
CA ALA A 171 4.33 -13.35 -9.61
C ALA A 171 4.08 -12.96 -11.07
N ASN A 172 4.46 -13.84 -12.00
CA ASN A 172 4.10 -13.69 -13.41
C ASN A 172 2.61 -14.00 -13.56
N VAL A 173 1.83 -13.04 -14.06
CA VAL A 173 0.38 -13.15 -14.31
C VAL A 173 0.07 -14.10 -15.49
N SER A 174 0.95 -15.05 -15.82
CA SER A 174 0.85 -15.85 -17.03
C SER A 174 0.12 -17.19 -16.87
N ASN A 175 -0.52 -17.49 -15.73
CA ASN A 175 -1.22 -18.76 -15.51
C ASN A 175 -2.62 -18.68 -14.88
N LEU A 176 -3.25 -17.50 -14.85
CA LEU A 176 -4.69 -17.42 -14.69
C LEU A 176 -5.29 -17.38 -16.09
N LYS A 177 -6.30 -18.22 -16.37
CA LYS A 177 -7.23 -17.93 -17.47
C LYS A 177 -7.64 -16.47 -17.28
N SER A 178 -7.26 -15.62 -18.22
CA SER A 178 -7.48 -14.18 -18.17
C SER A 178 -8.98 -13.90 -18.12
N ALA A 179 -9.55 -13.82 -16.92
CA ALA A 179 -10.44 -12.71 -16.67
C ALA A 179 -9.55 -11.47 -16.80
N GLU A 180 -9.79 -10.61 -17.79
CA GLU A 180 -9.08 -9.34 -17.94
C GLU A 180 -8.88 -8.72 -16.56
N GLN A 181 -7.64 -8.64 -16.11
CA GLN A 181 -7.34 -8.01 -14.84
C GLN A 181 -7.68 -6.54 -15.00
N VAL A 182 -8.81 -6.10 -14.44
CA VAL A 182 -9.27 -4.73 -14.59
C VAL A 182 -8.34 -3.83 -13.79
N HIS A 183 -7.55 -3.00 -14.48
CA HIS A 183 -6.67 -2.00 -13.87
C HIS A 183 -7.50 -0.81 -13.42
N TYR A 184 -8.10 -0.89 -12.23
CA TYR A 184 -8.87 0.22 -11.68
C TYR A 184 -8.00 1.46 -11.44
N VAL A 185 -8.60 2.62 -11.63
CA VAL A 185 -8.11 3.90 -11.10
C VAL A 185 -9.32 4.65 -10.58
N VAL A 186 -9.24 5.22 -9.39
CA VAL A 186 -10.33 6.03 -8.84
C VAL A 186 -9.99 7.49 -9.09
N CYS A 187 -10.95 8.30 -9.52
CA CYS A 187 -10.73 9.71 -9.82
C CYS A 187 -11.76 10.60 -9.12
N TYR A 188 -11.31 11.76 -8.66
CA TYR A 188 -12.12 12.80 -8.01
C TYR A 188 -11.67 14.18 -8.49
N ASN A 189 -12.51 15.19 -8.29
CA ASN A 189 -12.27 16.55 -8.79
C ASN A 189 -12.26 17.63 -7.70
N ASN A 190 -12.52 17.27 -6.45
CA ASN A 190 -12.58 18.22 -5.34
C ASN A 190 -12.29 17.52 -4.00
N ASP A 191 -11.91 18.32 -2.99
CA ASP A 191 -11.56 17.79 -1.66
C ASP A 191 -12.75 17.16 -0.92
N VAL A 192 -13.99 17.47 -1.33
CA VAL A 192 -15.21 16.88 -0.75
C VAL A 192 -15.32 15.40 -1.12
N ASP A 193 -15.07 15.07 -2.39
CA ASP A 193 -15.14 13.72 -2.94
C ASP A 193 -13.87 12.89 -2.68
N LYS A 194 -12.75 13.57 -2.35
CA LYS A 194 -11.45 12.95 -2.05
C LYS A 194 -11.55 11.79 -1.07
N ARG A 195 -12.31 11.94 0.02
CA ARG A 195 -12.41 10.87 1.04
C ARG A 195 -13.08 9.61 0.49
N SER A 196 -14.17 9.76 -0.26
CA SER A 196 -14.86 8.63 -0.88
C SER A 196 -14.02 7.97 -1.97
N ALA A 197 -13.24 8.77 -2.72
CA ALA A 197 -12.28 8.27 -3.68
C ALA A 197 -11.14 7.48 -3.03
N LEU A 198 -10.57 8.01 -1.95
CA LEU A 198 -9.53 7.32 -1.19
C LEU A 198 -10.06 5.98 -0.65
N TYR A 199 -11.26 5.96 -0.06
CA TYR A 199 -11.86 4.74 0.47
C TYR A 199 -12.10 3.67 -0.61
N LEU A 200 -12.60 4.06 -1.77
CA LEU A 200 -12.77 3.12 -2.88
C LEU A 200 -11.43 2.64 -3.44
N SER A 201 -10.46 3.55 -3.59
CA SER A 201 -9.14 3.24 -4.11
C SER A 201 -8.39 2.29 -3.19
N GLU A 202 -8.56 2.45 -1.88
CA GLU A 202 -8.08 1.54 -0.83
C GLU A 202 -8.66 0.15 -1.02
N TYR A 203 -9.99 0.04 -1.11
CA TYR A 203 -10.66 -1.25 -1.33
C TYR A 203 -10.22 -1.94 -2.62
N LEU A 204 -10.12 -1.19 -3.72
CA LEU A 204 -9.70 -1.71 -5.02
C LEU A 204 -8.19 -1.92 -5.15
N GLY A 205 -7.41 -1.47 -4.16
CA GLY A 205 -5.96 -1.44 -4.23
C GLY A 205 -5.46 -0.68 -5.47
N CYS A 206 -5.96 0.52 -5.74
CA CYS A 206 -5.54 1.35 -6.87
C CYS A 206 -5.32 2.80 -6.44
N GLU A 207 -4.80 3.62 -7.35
CA GLU A 207 -4.56 5.03 -7.07
C GLU A 207 -5.86 5.84 -7.10
N ALA A 208 -5.93 6.86 -6.23
CA ALA A 208 -6.93 7.91 -6.29
C ALA A 208 -6.33 9.18 -6.91
N ILE A 209 -6.77 9.53 -8.12
CA ILE A 209 -6.28 10.67 -8.90
C ILE A 209 -7.16 11.89 -8.67
N ASP A 210 -6.55 13.00 -8.25
CA ASP A 210 -7.17 14.34 -8.28
C ASP A 210 -7.11 14.87 -9.72
N ASN A 211 -8.16 14.60 -10.49
CA ASN A 211 -8.23 14.97 -11.89
C ASN A 211 -8.33 16.50 -12.11
N SER A 212 -8.59 17.28 -11.05
CA SER A 212 -8.54 18.74 -11.14
C SER A 212 -7.11 19.31 -11.11
N LYS A 213 -6.13 18.51 -10.67
CA LYS A 213 -4.74 18.96 -10.46
C LYS A 213 -3.71 18.16 -11.23
N THR A 214 -4.00 16.90 -11.52
CA THR A 214 -3.03 15.96 -12.09
C THR A 214 -3.49 15.47 -13.46
N PRO A 215 -2.81 15.87 -14.55
CA PRO A 215 -3.01 15.24 -15.86
C PRO A 215 -2.68 13.75 -15.78
N PHE A 216 -3.60 12.87 -16.20
CA PHE A 216 -3.42 11.43 -16.16
C PHE A 216 -3.88 10.78 -17.48
N ASN A 217 -3.08 9.87 -18.03
CA ASN A 217 -3.48 9.07 -19.20
C ASN A 217 -4.28 7.85 -18.72
N TYR A 218 -5.58 7.86 -18.98
CA TYR A 218 -6.50 6.79 -18.58
C TYR A 218 -6.55 5.60 -19.53
N GLU A 219 -5.78 5.60 -20.62
CA GLU A 219 -5.69 4.48 -21.55
C GLU A 219 -5.20 3.21 -20.84
N GLY A 220 -5.91 2.09 -21.04
CA GLY A 220 -5.61 0.82 -20.37
C GLY A 220 -6.14 0.67 -18.94
N TYR A 221 -6.74 1.72 -18.37
CA TYR A 221 -7.36 1.67 -17.05
C TYR A 221 -8.89 1.55 -17.12
N TYR A 222 -9.50 1.20 -15.98
CA TYR A 222 -10.93 1.29 -15.73
C TYR A 222 -11.19 2.42 -14.73
N PRO A 223 -11.42 3.66 -15.20
CA PRO A 223 -11.56 4.81 -14.31
C PRO A 223 -12.93 4.81 -13.66
N ILE A 224 -12.94 4.78 -12.33
CA ILE A 224 -14.14 4.98 -11.51
C ILE A 224 -14.11 6.40 -10.96
N LYS A 225 -15.09 7.18 -11.36
CA LYS A 225 -15.29 8.54 -10.89
C LYS A 225 -16.06 8.54 -9.58
N ILE A 226 -15.65 9.41 -8.66
CA ILE A 226 -16.39 9.78 -7.47
C ILE A 226 -16.90 11.22 -7.60
N GLY A 227 -18.20 11.41 -7.40
CA GLY A 227 -18.81 12.73 -7.21
C GLY A 227 -19.00 13.58 -8.47
N GLU A 228 -18.86 14.90 -8.35
CA GLU A 228 -19.17 15.88 -9.42
C GLU A 228 -17.93 16.53 -10.07
N GLY A 229 -18.11 17.21 -11.21
CA GLY A 229 -17.06 17.91 -11.96
C GLY A 229 -16.97 17.50 -13.43
N ASN A 230 -16.08 18.17 -14.18
CA ASN A 230 -15.74 17.83 -15.56
C ASN A 230 -14.79 16.63 -15.54
N PHE A 231 -15.27 15.49 -16.01
CA PHE A 231 -14.46 14.31 -16.28
C PHE A 231 -14.48 14.16 -17.78
N MET A 232 -13.33 13.99 -18.42
CA MET A 232 -13.34 13.73 -19.85
C MET A 232 -13.97 12.34 -20.11
N SER A 233 -14.23 12.02 -21.38
CA SER A 233 -14.98 10.84 -21.85
C SER A 233 -14.40 9.46 -21.49
N TYR A 234 -13.42 9.37 -20.58
CA TYR A 234 -12.72 8.15 -20.18
C TYR A 234 -13.39 7.37 -19.03
N ALA A 235 -14.32 7.97 -18.27
CA ALA A 235 -14.92 7.33 -17.11
C ALA A 235 -15.73 6.07 -17.50
N LYS A 236 -15.45 4.94 -16.83
CA LYS A 236 -16.16 3.66 -17.04
C LYS A 236 -17.26 3.42 -16.00
N LEU A 237 -17.13 4.04 -14.82
CA LEU A 237 -18.15 4.03 -13.78
C LEU A 237 -18.18 5.38 -13.07
N ASN A 238 -19.37 5.83 -12.67
CA ASN A 238 -19.55 7.05 -11.89
C ASN A 238 -20.36 6.76 -10.62
N LEU A 239 -19.72 6.89 -9.47
CA LEU A 239 -20.34 6.78 -8.15
C LEU A 239 -20.59 8.19 -7.60
N LYS A 240 -21.82 8.66 -7.79
CA LYS A 240 -22.28 10.00 -7.39
C LYS A 240 -23.65 9.94 -6.73
N GLY A 241 -23.79 10.53 -5.55
CA GLY A 241 -25.07 10.83 -4.90
C GLY A 241 -25.52 12.27 -5.14
N GLU A 242 -26.71 12.61 -4.65
CA GLU A 242 -27.22 14.01 -4.69
C GLU A 242 -26.42 14.95 -3.78
N ASP A 243 -25.72 14.38 -2.80
CA ASP A 243 -24.85 15.07 -1.87
C ASP A 243 -23.63 14.20 -1.53
N ARG A 244 -22.73 14.74 -0.71
CA ARG A 244 -21.50 14.07 -0.28
C ARG A 244 -21.75 12.78 0.51
N TYR A 245 -22.81 12.75 1.32
CA TYR A 245 -23.15 11.59 2.14
C TYR A 245 -23.67 10.45 1.26
N LYS A 246 -24.59 10.76 0.33
CA LYS A 246 -25.10 9.79 -0.65
C LYS A 246 -24.01 9.31 -1.62
N THR A 247 -23.02 10.13 -1.92
CA THR A 247 -21.84 9.72 -2.71
C THR A 247 -21.03 8.67 -1.96
N MET A 248 -20.74 8.90 -0.67
CA MET A 248 -20.06 7.93 0.18
C MET A 248 -20.86 6.62 0.34
N LEU A 249 -22.19 6.70 0.48
CA LEU A 249 -23.06 5.51 0.53
C LEU A 249 -22.98 4.69 -0.76
N LYS A 250 -22.95 5.33 -1.93
CA LYS A 250 -22.79 4.60 -3.20
C LYS A 250 -21.45 3.90 -3.31
N VAL A 251 -20.38 4.51 -2.79
CA VAL A 251 -19.07 3.85 -2.70
C VAL A 251 -19.15 2.63 -1.78
N ALA A 252 -19.75 2.76 -0.59
CA ALA A 252 -19.92 1.65 0.33
C ALA A 252 -20.74 0.50 -0.29
N GLN A 253 -21.86 0.81 -0.94
CA GLN A 253 -22.70 -0.17 -1.63
C GLN A 253 -21.96 -0.90 -2.76
N TYR A 254 -21.15 -0.17 -3.53
CA TYR A 254 -20.33 -0.78 -4.58
C TYR A 254 -19.30 -1.77 -4.01
N ILE A 255 -18.72 -1.44 -2.85
CA ILE A 255 -17.79 -2.31 -2.13
C ILE A 255 -18.51 -3.54 -1.57
N GLU A 256 -19.67 -3.37 -0.95
CA GLU A 256 -20.48 -4.46 -0.39
C GLU A 256 -20.95 -5.44 -1.45
N GLY A 257 -21.40 -4.95 -2.62
CA GLY A 257 -21.84 -5.79 -3.73
C GLY A 257 -20.74 -6.63 -4.40
N ARG A 258 -19.49 -6.49 -3.96
CA ARG A 258 -18.31 -7.20 -4.46
C ARG A 258 -17.68 -8.15 -3.44
N ARG A 259 -18.22 -8.21 -2.22
CA ARG A 259 -17.85 -9.21 -1.20
C ARG A 259 -18.63 -10.49 -1.41
#